data_AF-A0A946GZF3-F1
#
_entry.id   AF-A0A946GZF3-F1
#
_cell.length_a   1.000
_cell.length_b   1.000
_cell.length_c   1.000
_cell.angle_alpha   90.00
_cell.angle_beta   90.00
_cell.angle_gamma   90.00
#
_symmetry.space_group_name_H-M   'P 1'
#
loop_
_entity.id
_entity.type
_entity.pdbx_description
1 polymer ?
#
loop_
_entity_poly.entity_id
_entity_poly.type
_entity_poly.pdbx_seq_one_letter_code
_entity_poly.pdbx_strand_id
1 'polypeptide(L)'
;MNNDSNLIHEQVMKVYGDQISGYSRGSDAMETSAINVAAPAMAALTMPEEYAAIVLTSRMDHELRKMIERVLHRQGNADKLLFDFNMAFGTFSAKAAAAYSFGLITKKMHSAITSCRKIRNAYAHSDNPDDARKSKGYLKSKPKLMSLAPEHTQSSIDNFHKLLADCTGMIEVTTDRSDISALMLSICESLGSAAFFSIRSVDDSLRVVPAVFGFDDAMAWDGLSGAK
;
A
#
# COMPACT_ATOMS: atom_id res chain seq x y z
N MET A 1 12.48 -3.38 23.41
CA MET A 1 11.49 -3.33 22.31
C MET A 1 10.14 -2.70 22.72
N ASN A 2 9.84 -2.44 24.01
CA ASN A 2 8.57 -1.78 24.40
C ASN A 2 8.56 -0.24 24.28
N ASN A 3 9.72 0.42 24.17
CA ASN A 3 9.77 1.89 24.16
C ASN A 3 9.35 2.49 22.81
N ASP A 4 9.75 1.87 21.69
CA ASP A 4 9.49 2.39 20.34
C ASP A 4 8.04 2.18 19.91
N SER A 5 7.40 1.08 20.36
CA SER A 5 5.97 0.84 20.11
C SER A 5 5.09 1.89 20.81
N ASN A 6 5.50 2.35 22.00
CA ASN A 6 4.80 3.41 22.73
C ASN A 6 4.98 4.77 22.04
N LEU A 7 6.14 5.04 21.46
CA LEU A 7 6.41 6.29 20.74
C LEU A 7 5.53 6.42 19.48
N ILE A 8 5.44 5.36 18.66
CA ILE A 8 4.56 5.37 17.47
C ILE A 8 3.11 5.51 17.89
N HIS A 9 2.69 4.80 18.94
CA HIS A 9 1.33 4.91 19.48
C HIS A 9 1.01 6.35 19.92
N GLU A 10 1.92 7.00 20.65
CA GLU A 10 1.74 8.38 21.09
C GLU A 10 1.65 9.35 19.91
N GLN A 11 2.51 9.19 18.89
CA GLN A 11 2.48 10.02 17.69
C GLN A 11 1.21 9.81 16.87
N VAL A 12 0.76 8.55 16.72
CA VAL A 12 -0.51 8.23 16.06
C VAL A 12 -1.67 8.90 16.79
N MET A 13 -1.72 8.82 18.12
CA MET A 13 -2.80 9.43 18.91
C MET A 13 -2.74 10.96 18.88
N LYS A 14 -1.56 11.57 18.74
CA LYS A 14 -1.43 13.02 18.53
C LYS A 14 -2.03 13.49 17.20
N VAL A 15 -1.86 12.72 16.12
CA VAL A 15 -2.33 13.11 14.79
C VAL A 15 -3.77 12.67 14.53
N TYR A 16 -4.12 11.46 14.94
CA TYR A 16 -5.40 10.80 14.60
C TYR A 16 -6.27 10.49 15.83
N GLY A 17 -5.90 10.93 17.03
CA GLY A 17 -6.57 10.55 18.28
C GLY A 17 -8.07 10.78 18.29
N ASP A 18 -8.55 11.91 17.77
CA ASP A 18 -9.98 12.21 17.70
C ASP A 18 -10.73 11.25 16.77
N GLN A 19 -10.14 10.92 15.62
CA GLN A 19 -10.71 9.98 14.65
C GLN A 19 -10.71 8.54 15.20
N ILE A 20 -9.61 8.14 15.84
CA ILE A 20 -9.45 6.82 16.44
C ILE A 20 -10.41 6.64 17.61
N SER A 21 -10.55 7.64 18.48
CA SER A 21 -11.48 7.61 19.62
C SER A 21 -12.93 7.53 19.14
N GLY A 22 -13.28 8.29 18.09
CA GLY A 22 -14.60 8.22 17.47
C GLY A 22 -14.90 6.85 16.84
N TYR A 23 -13.89 6.21 16.22
CA TYR A 23 -14.01 4.89 15.63
C TYR A 23 -14.09 3.77 16.66
N SER A 24 -13.22 3.81 17.69
CA SER A 24 -13.10 2.73 18.67
C SER A 24 -14.31 2.64 19.60
N ARG A 25 -15.05 3.75 19.80
CA ARG A 25 -16.19 3.85 20.72
C ARG A 25 -15.87 3.27 22.12
N GLY A 26 -14.62 3.43 22.56
CA GLY A 26 -14.12 2.91 23.84
C GLY A 26 -13.74 1.43 23.85
N SER A 27 -13.59 0.79 22.68
CA SER A 27 -13.08 -0.57 22.56
C SER A 27 -11.57 -0.59 22.30
N ASP A 28 -10.81 -1.07 23.28
CA ASP A 28 -9.34 -1.20 23.21
C ASP A 28 -8.87 -2.00 21.98
N ALA A 29 -9.62 -3.03 21.61
CA ALA A 29 -9.31 -3.86 20.44
C ALA A 29 -9.47 -3.09 19.13
N MET A 30 -10.48 -2.22 19.03
CA MET A 30 -10.71 -1.39 17.85
C MET A 30 -9.73 -0.22 17.77
N GLU A 31 -9.37 0.36 18.91
CA GLU A 31 -8.33 1.38 19.01
C GLU A 31 -6.98 0.83 18.54
N THR A 32 -6.56 -0.32 19.09
CA THR A 32 -5.34 -1.01 18.66
C THR A 32 -5.35 -1.30 17.15
N SER A 33 -6.50 -1.73 16.61
CA SER A 33 -6.66 -1.96 15.18
C SER A 33 -6.50 -0.66 14.37
N ALA A 34 -7.10 0.44 14.81
CA ALA A 34 -7.02 1.73 14.13
C ALA A 34 -5.60 2.30 14.14
N ILE A 35 -4.89 2.14 15.26
CA ILE A 35 -3.48 2.53 15.37
C ILE A 35 -2.60 1.74 14.40
N ASN A 36 -2.82 0.43 14.29
CA ASN A 36 -2.11 -0.41 13.32
C ASN A 36 -2.41 -0.06 11.86
N VAL A 37 -3.54 0.59 11.58
CA VAL A 37 -3.88 1.11 10.25
C VAL A 37 -3.19 2.45 9.99
N ALA A 38 -3.03 3.29 11.01
CA ALA A 38 -2.38 4.60 10.89
C ALA A 38 -0.83 4.53 10.94
N ALA A 39 -0.25 3.48 11.51
CA ALA A 39 1.21 3.36 11.66
C ALA A 39 2.02 3.50 10.34
N PRO A 40 1.58 2.95 9.19
CA PRO A 40 2.26 3.17 7.90
C PRO A 40 2.21 4.63 7.44
N ALA A 41 1.11 5.36 7.73
CA ALA A 41 1.02 6.80 7.45
C ALA A 41 2.03 7.58 8.31
N MET A 42 2.16 7.22 9.59
CA MET A 42 3.17 7.82 10.46
C MET A 42 4.59 7.54 9.98
N ALA A 43 4.88 6.34 9.50
CA ALA A 43 6.18 6.02 8.92
C ALA A 43 6.47 6.90 7.69
N ALA A 44 5.48 7.13 6.83
CA ALA A 44 5.63 8.03 5.68
C ALA A 44 5.87 9.49 6.09
N LEU A 45 5.26 9.94 7.20
CA LEU A 45 5.38 11.31 7.71
C LEU A 45 6.69 11.58 8.48
N THR A 46 7.20 10.58 9.19
CA THR A 46 8.30 10.76 10.17
C THR A 46 9.64 10.23 9.68
N MET A 47 9.64 9.32 8.69
CA MET A 47 10.86 8.64 8.25
C MET A 47 11.33 9.13 6.87
N PRO A 48 12.64 9.03 6.59
CA PRO A 48 13.18 9.18 5.23
C PRO A 48 12.57 8.17 4.24
N GLU A 49 12.63 8.52 2.95
CA GLU A 49 12.01 7.74 1.85
C GLU A 49 12.40 6.26 1.88
N GLU A 50 13.66 5.93 2.15
CA GLU A 50 14.16 4.55 2.16
C GLU A 50 13.45 3.67 3.21
N TYR A 51 13.20 4.20 4.40
CA TYR A 51 12.53 3.49 5.48
C TYR A 51 11.02 3.46 5.25
N ALA A 52 10.45 4.59 4.83
CA ALA A 52 9.04 4.67 4.44
C ALA A 52 8.72 3.65 3.34
N ALA A 53 9.57 3.51 2.32
CA ALA A 53 9.39 2.53 1.25
C ALA A 53 9.39 1.09 1.76
N ILE A 54 10.23 0.76 2.75
CA ILE A 54 10.27 -0.58 3.37
C ILE A 54 8.98 -0.85 4.15
N VAL A 55 8.57 0.09 5.01
CA VAL A 55 7.37 -0.06 5.85
C VAL A 55 6.11 -0.14 4.99
N LEU A 56 5.93 0.80 4.06
CA LEU A 56 4.76 0.89 3.20
C LEU A 56 4.63 -0.36 2.31
N THR A 57 5.71 -0.83 1.69
CA THR A 57 5.63 -2.05 0.87
C THR A 57 5.43 -3.32 1.69
N SER A 58 5.93 -3.38 2.92
CA SER A 58 5.63 -4.49 3.84
C SER A 58 4.14 -4.51 4.20
N ARG A 59 3.53 -3.33 4.39
CA ARG A 59 2.09 -3.23 4.58
C ARG A 59 1.31 -3.62 3.32
N MET A 60 1.72 -3.18 2.13
CA MET A 60 1.10 -3.61 0.86
C MET A 60 1.12 -5.14 0.71
N ASP A 61 2.25 -5.77 1.05
CA ASP A 61 2.40 -7.23 1.01
C ASP A 61 1.38 -7.95 1.91
N HIS A 62 1.19 -7.42 3.12
CA HIS A 62 0.21 -7.90 4.08
C HIS A 62 -1.24 -7.72 3.59
N GLU A 63 -1.56 -6.57 3.01
CA GLU A 63 -2.91 -6.32 2.48
C GLU A 63 -3.23 -7.19 1.27
N LEU A 64 -2.26 -7.44 0.37
CA LEU A 64 -2.44 -8.42 -0.71
C LEU A 64 -2.70 -9.83 -0.18
N ARG A 65 -1.95 -10.25 0.84
CA ARG A 65 -2.18 -11.54 1.51
C ARG A 65 -3.61 -11.64 2.03
N LYS A 66 -4.07 -10.66 2.81
CA LYS A 66 -5.45 -10.62 3.31
C LYS A 66 -6.49 -10.66 2.18
N MET A 67 -6.23 -9.94 1.08
CA MET A 67 -7.15 -9.90 -0.06
C MET A 67 -7.31 -11.29 -0.68
N ILE A 68 -6.19 -12.02 -0.86
CA ILE A 68 -6.19 -13.39 -1.38
C ILE A 68 -6.85 -14.35 -0.36
N GLU A 69 -6.51 -14.27 0.92
CA GLU A 69 -7.09 -15.12 1.97
C GLU A 69 -8.62 -14.98 2.09
N ARG A 70 -9.18 -13.82 1.73
CA ARG A 70 -10.64 -13.58 1.75
C ARG A 70 -11.38 -14.20 0.57
N VAL A 71 -10.73 -14.33 -0.58
CA VAL A 71 -11.38 -14.91 -1.77
C VAL A 71 -11.21 -16.42 -1.85
N LEU A 72 -10.18 -16.97 -1.19
CA LEU A 72 -10.00 -18.40 -1.11
C LEU A 72 -10.90 -19.01 -0.05
N HIS A 73 -11.62 -20.06 -0.42
CA HIS A 73 -12.38 -20.84 0.54
C HIS A 73 -11.41 -21.56 1.48
N ARG A 74 -11.59 -21.36 2.80
CA ARG A 74 -10.71 -21.92 3.82
C ARG A 74 -11.00 -23.40 4.01
N GLN A 75 -10.20 -24.27 3.40
CA GLN A 75 -10.21 -25.71 3.67
C GLN A 75 -8.84 -26.18 4.16
N GLY A 76 -8.84 -26.97 5.24
CA GLY A 76 -7.62 -27.53 5.82
C GLY A 76 -6.61 -26.47 6.25
N ASN A 77 -5.32 -26.77 6.09
CA ASN A 77 -4.20 -25.88 6.46
C ASN A 77 -3.72 -25.04 5.27
N ALA A 78 -4.66 -24.36 4.60
CA ALA A 78 -4.39 -23.56 3.40
C ALA A 78 -3.30 -22.50 3.63
N ASP A 79 -3.23 -21.93 4.83
CA ASP A 79 -2.28 -20.86 5.15
C ASP A 79 -0.83 -21.31 4.96
N LYS A 80 -0.46 -22.47 5.53
CA LYS A 80 0.90 -23.03 5.39
C LYS A 80 1.20 -23.50 3.97
N LEU A 81 0.19 -23.99 3.24
CA LEU A 81 0.38 -24.53 1.90
C LEU A 81 0.47 -23.44 0.83
N LEU A 82 -0.04 -22.24 1.11
CA LEU A 82 -0.13 -21.16 0.13
C LEU A 82 0.81 -19.99 0.46
N PHE A 83 0.96 -19.59 1.71
CA PHE A 83 1.64 -18.34 2.07
C PHE A 83 3.00 -18.51 2.75
N ASP A 84 3.45 -19.74 3.06
CA ASP A 84 4.82 -19.96 3.52
C ASP A 84 5.84 -19.56 2.43
N PHE A 85 7.07 -19.24 2.84
CA PHE A 85 8.08 -18.61 1.97
C PHE A 85 8.33 -19.34 0.64
N ASN A 86 8.28 -20.68 0.64
CA ASN A 86 8.51 -21.52 -0.54
C ASN A 86 7.22 -21.95 -1.25
N MET A 87 6.08 -21.34 -0.91
CA MET A 87 4.76 -21.71 -1.43
C MET A 87 4.28 -20.72 -2.51
N ALA A 88 3.14 -21.05 -3.13
CA ALA A 88 2.62 -20.36 -4.32
C ALA A 88 2.46 -18.83 -4.13
N PHE A 89 2.13 -18.37 -2.92
CA PHE A 89 1.97 -16.96 -2.55
C PHE A 89 2.99 -16.51 -1.50
N GLY A 90 4.13 -17.20 -1.38
CA GLY A 90 5.18 -16.89 -0.40
C GLY A 90 5.92 -15.58 -0.64
N THR A 91 5.93 -15.10 -1.89
CA THR A 91 6.65 -13.86 -2.27
C THR A 91 5.69 -12.71 -2.56
N PHE A 92 6.17 -11.47 -2.36
CA PHE A 92 5.42 -10.26 -2.69
C PHE A 92 5.04 -10.18 -4.17
N SER A 93 5.95 -10.57 -5.06
CA SER A 93 5.65 -10.65 -6.49
C SER A 93 4.57 -11.68 -6.82
N ALA A 94 4.59 -12.84 -6.17
CA ALA A 94 3.60 -13.87 -6.40
C ALA A 94 2.21 -13.44 -5.92
N LYS A 95 2.11 -12.78 -4.75
CA LYS A 95 0.85 -12.23 -4.26
C LYS A 95 0.30 -11.13 -5.16
N ALA A 96 1.16 -10.22 -5.64
CA ALA A 96 0.73 -9.18 -6.59
C ALA A 96 0.21 -9.80 -7.90
N ALA A 97 0.91 -10.80 -8.44
CA ALA A 97 0.50 -11.50 -9.65
C ALA A 97 -0.81 -12.28 -9.45
N ALA A 98 -0.97 -12.96 -8.31
CA ALA A 98 -2.19 -13.68 -7.96
C ALA A 98 -3.38 -12.74 -7.82
N ALA A 99 -3.23 -11.64 -7.07
CA ALA A 99 -4.28 -10.64 -6.92
C ALA A 99 -4.72 -10.05 -8.28
N TYR A 100 -3.78 -9.81 -9.20
CA TYR A 100 -4.12 -9.36 -10.55
C TYR A 100 -4.82 -10.46 -11.36
N SER A 101 -4.31 -11.69 -11.32
CA SER A 101 -4.85 -12.82 -12.08
C SER A 101 -6.23 -13.25 -11.60
N PHE A 102 -6.53 -13.08 -10.30
CA PHE A 102 -7.84 -13.30 -9.71
C PHE A 102 -8.79 -12.12 -9.90
N GLY A 103 -8.36 -11.06 -10.60
CA GLY A 103 -9.18 -9.87 -10.82
C GLY A 103 -9.49 -9.09 -9.55
N LEU A 104 -8.63 -9.16 -8.53
CA LEU A 104 -8.78 -8.37 -7.29
C LEU A 104 -8.22 -6.96 -7.45
N ILE A 105 -7.22 -6.79 -8.31
CA ILE A 105 -6.61 -5.47 -8.58
C ILE A 105 -6.53 -5.21 -10.07
N THR A 106 -6.62 -3.94 -10.46
CA THR A 106 -6.46 -3.53 -11.86
C THR A 106 -5.03 -3.69 -12.35
N LYS A 107 -4.85 -3.68 -13.69
CA LYS A 107 -3.53 -3.65 -14.33
C LYS A 107 -2.68 -2.46 -13.91
N LYS A 108 -3.32 -1.30 -13.69
CA LYS A 108 -2.65 -0.08 -13.19
C LYS A 108 -2.15 -0.29 -11.76
N MET A 109 -2.99 -0.77 -10.86
CA MET A 109 -2.62 -1.09 -9.48
C MET A 109 -1.49 -2.15 -9.41
N HIS A 110 -1.60 -3.23 -10.18
CA HIS A 110 -0.54 -4.23 -10.29
C HIS A 110 0.80 -3.64 -10.78
N SER A 111 0.73 -2.73 -11.76
CA SER A 111 1.92 -2.01 -12.26
C SER A 111 2.51 -1.08 -11.21
N ALA A 112 1.68 -0.40 -10.43
CA ALA A 112 2.10 0.50 -9.35
C ALA A 112 2.81 -0.29 -8.24
N ILE A 113 2.17 -1.35 -7.72
CA ILE A 113 2.75 -2.26 -6.71
C ILE A 113 4.07 -2.84 -7.19
N THR A 114 4.16 -3.24 -8.47
CA THR A 114 5.42 -3.74 -9.04
C THR A 114 6.53 -2.68 -9.04
N SER A 115 6.20 -1.43 -9.34
CA SER A 115 7.16 -0.32 -9.25
C SER A 115 7.58 -0.05 -7.81
N CYS A 116 6.62 -0.03 -6.87
CA CYS A 116 6.88 0.11 -5.43
C CYS A 116 7.83 -0.97 -4.90
N ARG A 117 7.58 -2.23 -5.27
CA ARG A 117 8.47 -3.37 -4.92
C ARG A 117 9.89 -3.16 -5.43
N LYS A 118 10.05 -2.68 -6.67
CA LYS A 118 11.37 -2.44 -7.26
C LYS A 118 12.11 -1.29 -6.59
N ILE A 119 11.40 -0.23 -6.22
CA ILE A 119 11.93 0.89 -5.43
C ILE A 119 12.39 0.39 -4.06
N ARG A 120 11.55 -0.35 -3.32
CA ARG A 120 11.96 -0.95 -2.05
C ARG A 120 13.16 -1.87 -2.19
N ASN A 121 13.20 -2.71 -3.23
CA ASN A 121 14.33 -3.61 -3.43
C ASN A 121 15.63 -2.86 -3.76
N ALA A 122 15.56 -1.69 -4.41
CA ALA A 122 16.73 -0.84 -4.59
C ALA A 122 17.25 -0.32 -3.26
N TYR A 123 16.37 0.11 -2.35
CA TYR A 123 16.75 0.54 -1.01
C TYR A 123 17.26 -0.61 -0.14
N ALA A 124 16.58 -1.76 -0.14
CA ALA A 124 16.96 -2.90 0.68
C ALA A 124 18.28 -3.58 0.27
N HIS A 125 18.79 -3.33 -0.94
CA HIS A 125 20.03 -3.90 -1.45
C HIS A 125 21.18 -2.87 -1.51
N SER A 126 20.99 -1.67 -0.95
CA SER A 126 21.98 -0.60 -0.96
C SER A 126 22.22 -0.12 0.47
N ASP A 127 23.48 -0.03 0.87
CA ASP A 127 23.84 0.50 2.19
C ASP A 127 23.68 2.04 2.24
N ASN A 128 23.71 2.70 1.08
CA ASN A 128 23.51 4.13 0.94
C ASN A 128 22.21 4.44 0.14
N PRO A 129 21.28 5.25 0.68
CA PRO A 129 20.08 5.70 -0.01
C PRO A 129 20.34 6.40 -1.35
N ASP A 130 21.45 7.14 -1.48
CA ASP A 130 21.78 7.85 -2.72
C ASP A 130 22.20 6.90 -3.85
N ASP A 131 22.87 5.81 -3.50
CA ASP A 131 23.22 4.76 -4.47
C ASP A 131 21.97 3.97 -4.88
N ALA A 132 21.02 3.78 -3.96
CA ALA A 132 19.71 3.20 -4.28
C ALA A 132 18.96 4.07 -5.30
N ARG A 133 18.94 5.39 -5.11
CA ARG A 133 18.31 6.37 -6.03
C ARG A 133 18.96 6.38 -7.42
N LYS A 134 20.26 6.11 -7.51
CA LYS A 134 21.00 6.01 -8.78
C LYS A 134 20.89 4.63 -9.44
N SER A 135 20.36 3.62 -8.74
CA SER A 135 20.23 2.27 -9.27
C SER A 135 19.29 2.21 -10.48
N LYS A 136 19.57 1.30 -11.42
CA LYS A 136 18.70 1.06 -12.59
C LYS A 136 17.27 0.69 -12.18
N GLY A 137 17.13 -0.02 -11.05
CA GLY A 137 15.83 -0.45 -10.53
C GLY A 137 14.97 0.74 -10.11
N TYR A 138 15.56 1.68 -9.37
CA TYR A 138 14.89 2.90 -8.92
C TYR A 138 14.59 3.83 -10.10
N LEU A 139 15.60 4.16 -10.92
CA LEU A 139 15.47 5.10 -12.05
C LEU A 139 14.45 4.66 -13.10
N LYS A 140 14.24 3.35 -13.28
CA LYS A 140 13.20 2.84 -14.19
C LYS A 140 11.81 2.83 -13.56
N SER A 141 11.73 2.61 -12.25
CA SER A 141 10.46 2.36 -11.56
C SER A 141 9.81 3.66 -11.06
N LYS A 142 10.61 4.64 -10.62
CA LYS A 142 10.13 5.97 -10.21
C LYS A 142 9.31 6.68 -11.29
N PRO A 143 9.84 6.97 -12.49
CA PRO A 143 9.08 7.69 -13.51
C PRO A 143 7.85 6.90 -13.97
N LYS A 144 7.96 5.56 -14.01
CA LYS A 144 6.81 4.69 -14.30
C LYS A 144 5.73 4.84 -13.25
N LEU A 145 6.07 4.88 -11.96
CA LEU A 145 5.10 5.05 -10.89
C LEU A 145 4.39 6.41 -11.00
N MET A 146 5.17 7.48 -11.21
CA MET A 146 4.64 8.84 -11.32
C MET A 146 3.69 9.01 -12.52
N SER A 147 3.93 8.33 -13.64
CA SER A 147 3.17 8.49 -14.87
C SER A 147 1.95 7.57 -15.03
N LEU A 148 1.70 6.64 -14.08
CA LEU A 148 0.59 5.67 -14.20
C LEU A 148 -0.79 6.33 -14.17
N ALA A 149 -0.97 7.39 -13.39
CA ALA A 149 -2.21 8.16 -13.29
C ALA A 149 -1.88 9.60 -12.85
N PRO A 150 -1.50 10.50 -13.77
CA PRO A 150 -0.94 11.81 -13.44
C PRO A 150 -1.82 12.67 -12.52
N GLU A 151 -3.14 12.69 -12.76
CA GLU A 151 -4.09 13.46 -11.94
C GLU A 151 -4.16 12.92 -10.50
N HIS A 152 -4.32 11.61 -10.36
CA HIS A 152 -4.33 10.94 -9.05
C HIS A 152 -2.98 11.06 -8.33
N THR A 153 -1.88 10.96 -9.09
CA THR A 153 -0.53 11.15 -8.58
C THR A 153 -0.39 12.52 -7.95
N GLN A 154 -0.77 13.57 -8.68
CA GLN A 154 -0.67 14.94 -8.19
C GLN A 154 -1.57 15.15 -6.97
N SER A 155 -2.83 14.71 -7.03
CA SER A 155 -3.75 14.82 -5.89
C SER A 155 -3.23 14.11 -4.64
N SER A 156 -2.64 12.92 -4.79
CA SER A 156 -2.04 12.17 -3.67
C SER A 156 -0.86 12.92 -3.05
N ILE A 157 0.00 13.51 -3.90
CA ILE A 157 1.14 14.32 -3.44
C ILE A 157 0.65 15.57 -2.71
N ASP A 158 -0.34 16.27 -3.25
CA ASP A 158 -0.89 17.49 -2.64
C ASP A 158 -1.55 17.19 -1.28
N ASN A 159 -2.33 16.11 -1.20
CA ASN A 159 -2.95 15.65 0.05
C ASN A 159 -1.89 15.29 1.10
N PHE A 160 -0.83 14.60 0.69
CA PHE A 160 0.28 14.26 1.58
C PHE A 160 1.03 15.50 2.07
N HIS A 161 1.32 16.46 1.18
CA HIS A 161 1.96 17.72 1.56
C HIS A 161 1.09 18.55 2.50
N LYS A 162 -0.22 18.56 2.30
CA LYS A 162 -1.16 19.20 3.22
C LYS A 162 -1.13 18.51 4.59
N LEU A 163 -1.19 17.18 4.63
CA LEU A 163 -1.10 16.41 5.87
C LEU A 163 0.23 16.67 6.60
N LEU A 164 1.36 16.70 5.88
CA LEU A 164 2.67 17.06 6.44
C LEU A 164 2.65 18.46 7.05
N ALA A 165 2.07 19.45 6.37
CA ALA A 165 1.96 20.82 6.87
C ALA A 165 1.10 20.89 8.13
N ASP A 166 -0.04 20.18 8.15
CA ASP A 166 -0.95 20.11 9.30
C ASP A 166 -0.29 19.41 10.51
N CYS A 167 0.58 18.42 10.26
CA CYS A 167 1.32 17.72 11.31
C CYS A 167 2.58 18.48 11.78
N THR A 168 3.03 19.49 11.03
CA THR A 168 4.26 20.24 11.34
C THR A 168 4.06 21.01 12.67
N GLY A 169 4.82 20.65 13.70
CA GLY A 169 4.70 21.20 15.04
C GLY A 169 3.91 20.33 16.03
N MET A 170 3.21 19.30 15.55
CA MET A 170 2.59 18.27 16.40
C MET A 170 3.52 17.07 16.62
N ILE A 171 4.27 16.72 15.57
CA ILE A 171 5.25 15.62 15.55
C ILE A 171 6.53 16.08 14.85
N GLU A 172 7.62 15.34 15.06
CA GLU A 172 8.86 15.51 14.29
C GLU A 172 8.66 14.90 12.90
N VAL A 173 8.44 15.76 11.92
CA VAL A 173 8.18 15.40 10.53
C VAL A 173 9.50 15.36 9.75
N THR A 174 9.63 14.45 8.79
CA THR A 174 10.78 14.46 7.89
C THR A 174 10.88 15.78 7.11
N THR A 175 12.08 16.35 7.02
CA THR A 175 12.32 17.56 6.22
C THR A 175 12.34 17.27 4.72
N ASP A 176 12.58 16.01 4.33
CA ASP A 176 12.65 15.58 2.94
C ASP A 176 11.26 15.15 2.45
N ARG A 177 10.63 16.01 1.65
CA ARG A 177 9.30 15.76 1.05
C ARG A 177 9.45 14.78 -0.11
N SER A 178 9.22 13.50 0.18
CA SER A 178 9.28 12.44 -0.82
C SER A 178 7.91 12.22 -1.48
N ASP A 179 7.79 12.64 -2.75
CA ASP A 179 6.64 12.32 -3.60
C ASP A 179 6.41 10.81 -3.72
N ILE A 180 7.47 10.02 -3.65
CA ILE A 180 7.39 8.55 -3.73
C ILE A 180 6.75 7.98 -2.47
N SER A 181 7.08 8.52 -1.31
CA SER A 181 6.45 8.13 -0.04
C SER A 181 4.97 8.50 -0.03
N ALA A 182 4.61 9.67 -0.56
CA ALA A 182 3.22 10.09 -0.75
C ALA A 182 2.41 9.09 -1.61
N LEU A 183 2.96 8.70 -2.77
CA LEU A 183 2.29 7.74 -3.66
C LEU A 183 2.23 6.34 -3.06
N MET A 184 3.31 5.89 -2.41
CA MET A 184 3.32 4.60 -1.73
C MET A 184 2.28 4.56 -0.61
N LEU A 185 2.11 5.64 0.14
CA LEU A 185 1.07 5.74 1.15
C LEU A 185 -0.33 5.65 0.53
N SER A 186 -0.61 6.45 -0.50
CA SER A 186 -1.89 6.43 -1.22
C SER A 186 -2.24 5.05 -1.80
N ILE A 187 -1.26 4.34 -2.37
CA ILE A 187 -1.44 2.94 -2.84
C ILE A 187 -1.71 1.99 -1.66
N CYS A 188 -1.00 2.18 -0.55
CA CYS A 188 -1.16 1.37 0.65
C CYS A 188 -2.56 1.55 1.26
N GLU A 189 -3.05 2.78 1.34
CA GLU A 189 -4.39 3.14 1.79
C GLU A 189 -5.46 2.61 0.85
N SER A 190 -5.23 2.67 -0.47
CA SER A 190 -6.13 2.09 -1.46
C SER A 190 -6.27 0.57 -1.29
N LEU A 191 -5.15 -0.14 -1.04
CA LEU A 191 -5.15 -1.57 -0.76
C LEU A 191 -5.80 -1.91 0.58
N GLY A 192 -5.55 -1.11 1.62
CA GLY A 192 -6.16 -1.27 2.93
C GLY A 192 -7.67 -1.04 2.88
N SER A 193 -8.11 0.04 2.24
CA SER A 193 -9.54 0.35 2.07
C SER A 193 -10.24 -0.75 1.26
N ALA A 194 -9.61 -1.25 0.20
CA ALA A 194 -10.09 -2.42 -0.53
C ALA A 194 -10.20 -3.70 0.31
N ALA A 195 -9.28 -3.88 1.26
CA ALA A 195 -9.33 -4.98 2.19
C ALA A 195 -10.49 -4.84 3.20
N PHE A 196 -10.91 -3.63 3.56
CA PHE A 196 -11.98 -3.40 4.55
C PHE A 196 -13.36 -3.13 3.92
N PHE A 197 -13.43 -2.53 2.73
CA PHE A 197 -14.63 -2.19 2.01
C PHE A 197 -14.81 -3.09 0.79
N SER A 198 -15.68 -4.09 0.92
CA SER A 198 -16.59 -4.38 -0.19
C SER A 198 -17.61 -3.24 -0.19
N ILE A 199 -17.64 -2.46 -1.29
CA ILE A 199 -18.62 -1.42 -1.63
C ILE A 199 -18.20 0.04 -1.30
N ARG A 200 -18.10 0.80 -2.40
CA ARG A 200 -18.08 2.27 -2.61
C ARG A 200 -16.77 3.04 -2.39
N SER A 201 -16.13 3.41 -3.51
CA SER A 201 -15.87 4.83 -3.78
C SER A 201 -15.86 5.13 -5.28
N VAL A 202 -16.32 6.33 -5.61
CA VAL A 202 -16.49 6.91 -6.94
C VAL A 202 -15.17 7.62 -7.28
N ASP A 203 -14.18 6.90 -7.83
CA ASP A 203 -13.21 7.47 -8.77
C ASP A 203 -12.37 6.37 -9.44
N ASP A 204 -12.08 6.54 -10.72
CA ASP A 204 -11.86 5.45 -11.69
C ASP A 204 -10.37 5.09 -11.93
N SER A 205 -9.43 5.82 -11.32
CA SER A 205 -8.04 5.83 -11.83
C SER A 205 -7.13 4.72 -11.29
N LEU A 206 -7.38 4.22 -10.07
CA LEU A 206 -6.62 3.16 -9.37
C LEU A 206 -7.56 2.16 -8.69
N ARG A 207 -8.53 1.62 -9.44
CA ARG A 207 -9.50 0.66 -8.90
C ARG A 207 -8.81 -0.59 -8.32
N VAL A 208 -9.29 -1.00 -7.15
CA VAL A 208 -9.31 -2.40 -6.71
C VAL A 208 -10.67 -2.94 -7.12
N VAL A 209 -10.68 -4.08 -7.81
CA VAL A 209 -11.92 -4.69 -8.27
C VAL A 209 -12.44 -5.59 -7.14
N PRO A 210 -13.64 -5.33 -6.57
CA PRO A 210 -14.18 -6.21 -5.56
C PRO A 210 -14.55 -7.57 -6.17
N ALA A 211 -14.27 -8.64 -5.43
CA ALA A 211 -14.33 -10.03 -5.86
C ALA A 211 -15.72 -10.58 -6.28
N VAL A 212 -16.74 -9.73 -6.44
CA VAL A 212 -18.09 -10.21 -6.80
C VAL A 212 -18.73 -9.44 -7.97
N PHE A 213 -18.61 -8.12 -8.13
CA PHE A 213 -19.07 -7.43 -9.35
C PHE A 213 -18.43 -6.05 -9.54
N GLY A 214 -17.97 -5.78 -10.76
CA GLY A 214 -17.74 -4.46 -11.33
C GLY A 214 -17.89 -4.58 -12.85
N PHE A 215 -18.96 -3.99 -13.40
CA PHE A 215 -19.52 -4.36 -14.71
C PHE A 215 -18.75 -3.84 -15.94
N ASP A 216 -17.72 -3.00 -15.77
CA ASP A 216 -17.17 -2.23 -16.90
C ASP A 216 -15.70 -2.48 -17.28
N ASP A 217 -14.92 -3.25 -16.52
CA ASP A 217 -13.49 -3.48 -16.84
C ASP A 217 -13.17 -4.88 -17.43
N ALA A 218 -14.17 -5.74 -17.62
CA ALA A 218 -14.01 -7.05 -18.25
C ALA A 218 -13.96 -7.01 -19.79
N MET A 219 -14.28 -5.88 -20.42
CA MET A 219 -14.47 -5.77 -21.88
C MET A 219 -13.21 -5.41 -22.68
N ALA A 220 -12.04 -5.25 -22.06
CA ALA A 220 -10.79 -4.97 -22.79
C ALA A 220 -9.95 -6.24 -23.08
N TRP A 221 -10.60 -7.40 -23.27
CA TRP A 221 -9.95 -8.61 -23.77
C TRP A 221 -10.23 -8.77 -25.28
N ASP A 222 -9.67 -7.84 -26.08
CA ASP A 222 -9.65 -7.89 -27.55
C ASP A 222 -8.61 -8.91 -28.06
N GLY A 223 -8.72 -10.15 -27.57
CA GLY A 223 -7.68 -11.17 -27.69
C GLY A 223 -8.15 -12.52 -28.21
N LEU A 224 -9.30 -12.61 -28.89
CA LEU A 224 -9.77 -13.86 -29.52
C LEU A 224 -10.62 -13.63 -30.79
N SER A 225 -10.24 -12.67 -31.65
CA SER A 225 -10.74 -12.62 -33.04
C SER A 225 -9.59 -12.87 -34.02
N GLY A 226 -9.20 -14.13 -34.17
CA GLY A 226 -8.10 -14.51 -35.07
C GLY A 226 -7.88 -16.01 -35.16
N ALA A 227 -8.96 -16.79 -35.24
CA ALA A 227 -8.89 -18.19 -35.65
C ALA A 227 -10.09 -18.50 -36.57
N LYS A 228 -9.89 -18.24 -37.86
CA LYS A 228 -10.50 -18.95 -38.97
C LYS A 228 -9.43 -19.13 -40.04
#